data_AF-A0A0E4A0R9-F1
#
_entry.id   AF-A0A0E4A0R9-F1
#
_cell.length_a   1.000
_cell.length_b   1.000
_cell.length_c   1.000
_cell.angle_alpha   90.00
_cell.angle_beta   90.00
_cell.angle_gamma   90.00
#
_symmetry.space_group_name_H-M   'P 1'
#
loop_
_entity.id
_entity.type
_entity.pdbx_description
1 polymer ?
#
loop_
_entity_poly.entity_id
_entity_poly.type
_entity_poly.pdbx_seq_one_letter_code
_entity_poly.pdbx_strand_id
1 'polypeptide(L)' 'MIFDTNLLINAIRKDLSILNRLVIPIIVVGELETFSLKSGWGVQKVYRVKHLFNDYPIADITLPITQLYAQIDAFSQDKL' A
#
# COMPACT_ATOMS: atom_id res chain seq x y z
N MET A 1 6.90 7.95 4.97
CA MET A 1 5.59 8.47 4.54
C MET A 1 4.65 7.27 4.50
N ILE A 2 3.51 7.32 5.20
CA ILE A 2 2.55 6.22 5.21
C ILE A 2 1.78 6.27 3.89
N PHE A 3 1.72 5.16 3.17
CA PHE A 3 0.97 5.08 1.91
C PHE A 3 -0.45 4.60 2.15
N ASP A 4 -1.39 5.24 1.47
CA ASP A 4 -2.69 4.66 1.18
C ASP A 4 -2.59 3.65 0.02
N THR A 5 -3.47 2.67 0.00
CA THR A 5 -3.53 1.59 -0.99
C THR A 5 -3.65 2.13 -2.41
N ASN A 6 -4.41 3.20 -2.64
CA ASN A 6 -4.57 3.75 -3.98
C ASN A 6 -3.27 4.35 -4.54
N LEU A 7 -2.49 5.00 -3.67
CA LEU A 7 -1.19 5.54 -4.03
C LEU A 7 -0.19 4.42 -4.35
N LEU A 8 -0.22 3.33 -3.58
CA LEU A 8 0.65 2.18 -3.81
C LEU A 8 0.28 1.43 -5.11
N ILE A 9 -1.01 1.21 -5.36
CA ILE A 9 -1.52 0.59 -6.58
C ILE A 9 -1.11 1.43 -7.80
N ASN A 10 -1.25 2.76 -7.74
CA ASN A 10 -0.84 3.63 -8.83
C ASN A 10 0.68 3.58 -9.07
N ALA A 11 1.49 3.54 -8.01
CA ALA A 11 2.95 3.39 -8.14
C ALA A 11 3.34 2.06 -8.80
N ILE A 12 2.71 0.96 -8.38
CA ILE A 12 2.94 -0.39 -8.96
C ILE A 12 2.52 -0.40 -10.44
N ARG A 13 1.37 0.17 -10.79
CA ARG A 13 0.87 0.21 -12.18
C ARG A 13 1.76 1.05 -13.10
N LYS A 14 2.32 2.15 -12.60
CA LYS A 14 3.13 3.10 -13.37
C LYS A 14 4.64 2.83 -13.32
N ASP A 15 5.05 1.74 -12.67
CA ASP A 15 6.46 1.37 -12.50
C ASP A 15 7.32 2.48 -11.87
N LEU A 16 6.74 3.25 -10.95
CA LEU A 16 7.44 4.37 -10.30
C LEU A 16 8.39 3.82 -9.22
N SER A 17 9.60 4.38 -9.13
CA SER A 17 10.54 4.05 -8.06
C SER A 17 9.99 4.52 -6.71
N ILE A 18 9.68 3.57 -5.85
CA ILE A 18 9.12 3.82 -4.51
C ILE A 18 10.29 4.20 -3.57
N LEU A 19 10.25 5.41 -3.00
CA LEU A 19 11.34 6.03 -2.23
C LEU A 19 11.81 5.22 -1.01
N ASN A 20 13.10 5.32 -0.67
CA ASN A 20 13.86 4.58 0.36
C ASN A 20 13.42 4.80 1.84
N ARG A 21 12.24 5.38 2.12
CA ARG A 21 11.72 5.62 3.49
C ARG A 21 10.22 5.34 3.58
N LEU A 22 9.81 4.23 2.95
CA LEU A 22 8.42 3.78 2.98
C LEU A 22 8.17 2.89 4.19
N VAL A 23 6.99 3.03 4.77
CA VAL A 23 6.42 2.08 5.73
C VAL A 23 5.04 1.73 5.19
N ILE A 24 4.75 0.43 5.09
CA ILE A 24 3.49 -0.08 4.56
C ILE A 24 2.58 -0.44 5.74
N PRO A 25 1.41 0.18 5.90
CA PRO A 25 0.45 -0.26 6.91
C PRO A 25 -0.04 -1.68 6.64
N ILE A 26 -0.23 -2.47 7.70
CA ILE A 26 -0.75 -3.84 7.58
C ILE A 26 -2.12 -3.91 6.86
N ILE A 27 -2.95 -2.87 6.96
CA ILE A 27 -4.22 -2.78 6.23
C ILE A 27 -3.98 -2.75 4.71
N VAL A 28 -3.01 -1.98 4.24
CA VAL A 28 -2.66 -1.88 2.82
C VAL A 28 -2.16 -3.22 2.28
N VAL A 29 -1.44 -4.00 3.10
CA VAL A 29 -1.04 -5.37 2.76
C VAL A 29 -2.28 -6.23 2.49
N GLY A 30 -3.25 -6.23 3.41
CA GLY A 30 -4.49 -7.00 3.28
C GLY A 30 -5.34 -6.57 2.08
N GLU A 31 -5.40 -5.28 1.78
CA GLU A 31 -6.11 -4.76 0.60
C GLU A 31 -5.45 -5.18 -0.71
N LEU A 32 -4.11 -5.15 -0.78
CA LEU A 32 -3.36 -5.61 -1.95
C LEU A 32 -3.49 -7.13 -2.17
N GLU A 33 -3.46 -7.93 -1.11
CA GLU A 33 -3.72 -9.36 -1.20
C GLU A 33 -5.14 -9.61 -1.73
N THR A 34 -6.14 -8.95 -1.15
CA THR A 34 -7.54 -9.04 -1.59
C THR A 34 -7.69 -8.63 -3.05
N PHE A 35 -7.03 -7.55 -3.48
CA PHE A 35 -7.06 -7.07 -4.86
C PHE A 35 -6.41 -8.08 -5.81
N SER A 36 -5.29 -8.68 -5.41
CA SER A 36 -4.59 -9.68 -6.21
C SER A 36 -5.44 -10.93 -6.45
N LEU A 37 -6.19 -11.38 -5.44
CA LEU A 37 -7.09 -12.52 -5.51
C LEU A 37 -8.31 -12.25 -6.41
N LYS A 38 -8.95 -11.08 -6.25
CA LYS A 38 -10.14 -10.71 -7.02
C LYS A 38 -9.86 -10.41 -8.49
N SER A 39 -8.67 -9.91 -8.79
CA SER A 39 -8.33 -9.39 -10.13
C SER A 39 -7.65 -10.40 -11.05
N GLY A 40 -7.47 -11.66 -10.61
CA GLY A 40 -6.78 -12.70 -11.38
C GLY A 40 -5.36 -12.30 -11.77
N TRP A 41 -4.64 -11.61 -10.89
CA TRP A 41 -3.30 -11.10 -11.21
C TRP A 41 -2.36 -12.24 -11.61
N GLY A 42 -1.75 -12.11 -12.79
CA GLY A 42 -0.71 -13.04 -13.23
C GLY A 42 0.47 -13.09 -12.28
N VAL A 43 1.21 -14.21 -12.31
CA VAL A 43 2.30 -14.55 -11.39
C VAL A 43 3.30 -13.41 -11.21
N GLN A 44 3.63 -12.68 -12.27
CA GLN A 44 4.58 -11.56 -12.24
C GLN A 44 4.14 -10.40 -11.34
N LYS A 45 2.84 -10.06 -11.33
CA LYS A 45 2.30 -8.98 -10.48
C LYS A 45 2.23 -9.41 -9.02
N VAL A 46 1.82 -10.64 -8.77
CA VAL A 46 1.81 -11.23 -7.41
C VAL A 46 3.23 -11.27 -6.84
N TYR A 47 4.21 -11.67 -7.65
CA TYR A 47 5.61 -11.72 -7.25
C TYR A 47 6.16 -10.34 -6.92
N ARG A 48 5.81 -9.32 -7.71
CA ARG A 48 6.20 -7.93 -7.45
C ARG A 48 5.62 -7.39 -6.14
N VAL A 49 4.36 -7.70 -5.83
CA VAL A 49 3.73 -7.32 -4.55
C VAL A 49 4.44 -7.97 -3.37
N LYS A 50 4.77 -9.27 -3.49
CA LYS A 50 5.52 -9.99 -2.45
C LYS A 50 6.92 -9.42 -2.24
N HIS A 51 7.62 -9.00 -3.29
CA HIS A 51 8.90 -8.30 -3.17
C HIS A 51 8.75 -6.97 -2.44
N LEU A 52 7.71 -6.21 -2.77
CA LEU A 52 7.40 -4.95 -2.11
C LEU A 52 7.17 -5.14 -0.59
N PHE A 53 6.59 -6.26 -0.15
CA PHE A 53 6.45 -6.56 1.28
C PHE A 53 7.76 -6.96 1.97
N ASN A 54 8.72 -7.51 1.23
CA ASN A 54 10.03 -7.85 1.78
C ASN A 54 10.98 -6.65 1.83
N ASP A 55 10.83 -5.71 0.90
CA ASP A 55 11.75 -4.58 0.73
C ASP A 55 11.42 -3.39 1.66
N TYR A 56 10.19 -3.32 2.17
CA TYR A 56 9.73 -2.20 3.01
C TYR A 56 9.19 -2.68 4.36
N PRO A 57 9.49 -1.96 5.46
CA PRO A 57 8.94 -2.28 6.76
C PRO A 57 7.41 -2.18 6.76
N ILE A 58 6.76 -3.22 7.31
CA ILE A 58 5.32 -3.24 7.55
C ILE A 58 5.06 -2.73 8.97
N ALA A 59 4.12 -1.80 9.12
CA ALA A 59 3.70 -1.29 10.42
C ALA A 59 2.27 -1.72 10.76
N ASP A 60 2.08 -2.20 11.98
CA ASP A 60 0.76 -2.40 12.55
C ASP A 60 0.07 -1.06 12.79
N ILE A 61 -1.26 -1.05 12.69
CA ILE A 61 -2.05 0.11 13.08
C ILE A 61 -2.25 0.10 14.59
N THR A 62 -1.72 1.13 15.23
CA THR A 62 -1.94 1.41 16.65
C THR A 62 -2.84 2.64 16.80
N LEU A 63 -3.55 2.76 17.91
CA LEU A 63 -4.41 3.92 18.24
C LEU A 63 -3.76 5.29 17.96
N PRO A 64 -2.48 5.52 18.30
CA PRO A 64 -1.83 6.81 18.03
C PRO A 64 -1.69 7.19 16.56
N ILE A 65 -1.68 6.22 15.63
CA ILE A 65 -1.50 6.48 14.20
C ILE A 65 -2.80 6.46 13.40
N THR A 66 -3.93 6.08 14.03
CA THR A 66 -5.24 5.99 13.38
C THR A 66 -5.68 7.33 12.78
N GLN A 67 -5.44 8.45 13.46
CA GLN A 67 -5.82 9.77 12.97
C GLN A 67 -5.00 10.18 11.75
N LEU A 68 -3.69 9.90 11.76
CA LEU A 68 -2.81 10.16 10.63
C LEU A 68 -3.22 9.31 9.41
N TYR A 69 -3.59 8.04 9.64
CA TYR A 69 -4.08 7.17 8.57
C TYR A 69 -5.38 7.70 7.96
N ALA A 70 -6.34 8.11 8.78
CA ALA A 70 -7.61 8.68 8.31
C ALA A 70 -7.43 9.94 7.45
N GLN A 71 -6.46 10.79 7.79
CA GLN A 71 -6.12 11.97 6.97
C GLN A 71 -5.54 11.58 5.60
N ILE A 72 -4.68 10.56 5.57
CA ILE A 72 -4.05 10.09 4.33
C ILE A 72 -5.08 9.43 3.41
N ASP A 73 -6.01 8.63 3.96
CA ASP A 73 -7.12 8.03 3.19
C ASP A 73 -8.10 9.09 2.67
N ALA A 74 -8.46 10.09 3.49
CA ALA A 74 -9.30 11.19 3.02
C ALA A 74 -8.64 11.98 1.87
N PHE A 75 -7.31 12.18 1.95
CA PHE A 75 -6.55 12.84 0.90
C PHE A 75 -6.48 12.01 -0.38
N SER A 76 -6.25 10.69 -0.28
CA SER A 76 -6.18 9.82 -1.46
C SER A 76 -7.52 9.64 -2.18
N GLN A 77 -8.63 9.90 -1.49
CA GLN A 77 -9.98 9.89 -2.05
C GLN A 77 -10.42 11.24 -2.64
N ASP A 78 -9.51 12.22 -2.76
CA ASP A 78 -9.81 13.60 -3.19
C ASP A 78 -10.90 14.27 -2.32
N LYS A 79 -10.97 13.91 -1.02
CA LYS A 79 -11.94 14.47 -0.05
C LYS A 79 -11.33 15.53 0.87
N LEU A 80 -10.10 15.94 0.60
CA LEU A 80 -9.35 16.98 1.31
C LEU A 80 -8.82 18.03 0.34
#